data_AF-A0A7V0V8Q1-F1
#
_entry.id   AF-A0A7V0V8Q1-F1
#
_cell.length_a   1.000
_cell.length_b   1.000
_cell.length_c   1.000
_cell.angle_alpha   90.00
_cell.angle_beta   90.00
_cell.angle_gamma   90.00
#
_symmetry.space_group_name_H-M   'P 1'
#
loop_
_entity.id
_entity.type
_entity.pdbx_description
1 polymer ?
#
loop_
_entity_poly.entity_id
_entity_poly.type
_entity_poly.pdbx_seq_one_letter_code
_entity_poly.pdbx_strand_id
1 'polypeptide(L)' 'MGQLYDLRTKIERIIEEQKMDPFKAKGAIGLSSGVVFAMVRPETPDDPVKIQKLREAAREILNVAI' A
#
# COMPACT_ATOMS: atom_id res chain seq x y z
N MET A 1 -2.33 -9.69 12.84
CA MET A 1 -2.93 -9.07 11.65
C MET A 1 -2.27 -9.65 10.41
N GLY A 2 -2.94 -9.66 9.26
CA GLY A 2 -2.35 -10.18 8.01
C GLY A 2 -1.30 -9.22 7.45
N GLN A 3 -0.23 -9.75 6.87
CA GLN A 3 0.87 -8.98 6.29
C GLN A 3 0.41 -7.98 5.23
N LEU A 4 -0.62 -8.31 4.46
CA LEU A 4 -1.17 -7.42 3.43
C LEU A 4 -1.81 -6.18 4.07
N TYR A 5 -2.55 -6.35 5.16
CA TYR A 5 -3.16 -5.25 5.91
C TYR A 5 -2.11 -4.41 6.65
N ASP A 6 -1.09 -5.06 7.22
CA ASP A 6 0.01 -4.38 7.89
C ASP A 6 0.80 -3.51 6.89
N LEU A 7 1.07 -4.03 5.69
CA LEU A 7 1.71 -3.27 4.61
C LEU A 7 0.87 -2.07 4.18
N ARG A 8 -0.44 -2.24 4.01
CA ARG A 8 -1.38 -1.14 3.72
C ARG A 8 -1.28 -0.06 4.79
N THR A 9 -1.37 -0.43 6.07
CA THR A 9 -1.32 0.52 7.19
C THR A 9 0.02 1.26 7.23
N LYS A 10 1.13 0.55 7.00
CA LYS A 10 2.47 1.15 6.93
C LYS A 10 2.58 2.17 5.79
N ILE A 11 2.03 1.88 4.62
CA ILE A 11 1.96 2.82 3.49
C ILE A 11 1.17 4.07 3.85
N GLU A 12 0.00 3.93 4.50
CA GLU A 12 -0.83 5.07 4.91
C GLU A 12 -0.07 6.00 5.87
N ARG A 13 0.65 5.41 6.82
CA ARG A 13 1.48 6.16 7.75
C ARG A 13 2.61 6.93 7.04
N ILE A 14 3.28 6.32 6.07
CA ILE A 14 4.36 7.00 5.32
C ILE A 14 3.79 8.17 4.50
N ILE A 15 2.64 7.99 3.85
CA ILE A 15 1.94 9.05 3.11
C ILE A 15 1.65 10.24 4.03
N GLU A 16 1.17 9.97 5.25
CA GLU A 16 0.91 10.99 6.26
C GLU A 16 2.21 11.68 6.74
N GLU A 17 3.24 10.92 7.07
CA GLU A 17 4.54 11.42 7.54
C GLU A 17 5.23 12.30 6.48
N GLN A 18 5.10 11.94 5.20
CA GLN A 18 5.63 12.73 4.07
C GLN A 18 4.72 13.90 3.65
N LYS A 19 3.55 14.08 4.30
CA LYS A 19 2.55 15.10 3.94
C LYS A 19 2.12 15.05 2.47
N MET A 20 2.09 13.85 1.89
CA MET A 20 1.61 13.65 0.53
C MET A 20 0.08 13.74 0.49
N ASP A 21 -0.47 14.09 -0.67
CA ASP A 21 -1.91 13.98 -0.88
C ASP A 21 -2.32 12.49 -0.83
N PRO A 22 -3.15 12.08 0.15
CA PRO A 22 -3.45 10.68 0.35
C PRO A 22 -4.33 10.10 -0.76
N PHE A 23 -5.15 10.91 -1.42
CA PHE A 23 -5.96 10.45 -2.54
C PHE A 23 -5.08 10.15 -3.76
N LYS A 24 -4.16 11.06 -4.10
CA LYS A 24 -3.22 10.88 -5.21
C LYS A 24 -2.26 9.71 -4.95
N ALA A 25 -1.64 9.64 -3.77
CA ALA A 25 -0.67 8.60 -3.46
C ALA A 25 -1.32 7.20 -3.44
N LYS A 26 -2.45 7.03 -2.73
CA LYS A 26 -3.16 5.74 -2.69
C LYS A 26 -3.71 5.35 -4.08
N GLY A 27 -4.19 6.32 -4.85
CA GLY A 27 -4.65 6.12 -6.22
C GLY A 27 -3.53 5.60 -7.14
N ALA A 28 -2.37 6.26 -7.12
CA ALA A 28 -1.21 5.84 -7.90
C ALA A 28 -0.72 4.43 -7.50
N ILE A 29 -0.65 4.16 -6.19
CA ILE A 29 -0.22 2.84 -5.68
C ILE A 29 -1.21 1.76 -6.09
N GLY A 30 -2.52 2.02 -6.00
CA GLY A 30 -3.55 1.08 -6.42
C GLY A 30 -3.50 0.78 -7.92
N LEU A 31 -3.28 1.79 -8.75
CA LEU A 31 -3.12 1.63 -10.20
C LEU A 31 -1.85 0.83 -10.56
N SER A 32 -0.71 1.13 -9.94
CA SER A 32 0.56 0.43 -10.22
C SER A 32 0.55 -1.02 -9.72
N SER A 33 0.08 -1.26 -8.49
CA SER A 33 0.05 -2.60 -7.91
C SER A 33 -1.08 -3.50 -8.44
N GLY A 34 -2.13 -2.92 -9.02
CA GLY A 34 -3.38 -3.62 -9.33
C GLY A 34 -4.15 -4.06 -8.07
N VAL A 35 -3.78 -3.56 -6.88
CA VAL A 35 -4.45 -3.85 -5.61
C VAL A 35 -5.38 -2.69 -5.27
N VAL A 36 -6.66 -2.99 -5.08
CA VAL A 36 -7.64 -2.00 -4.63
C VAL A 36 -7.38 -1.70 -3.15
N PHE A 37 -6.63 -0.64 -2.88
CA PHE A 37 -6.12 -0.29 -1.56
C PHE A 37 -7.22 -0.20 -0.48
N ALA A 38 -8.40 0.33 -0.83
CA ALA A 38 -9.56 0.44 0.05
C ALA A 38 -10.25 -0.89 0.39
N MET A 39 -9.98 -1.96 -0.37
CA MET A 39 -10.53 -3.30 -0.11
C MET A 39 -9.64 -4.15 0.80
N VAL A 40 -8.44 -3.68 1.13
CA VAL A 40 -7.55 -4.38 2.08
C VAL A 40 -7.99 -4.06 3.51
N ARG A 41 -8.63 -5.06 4.15
CA ARG A 41 -9.16 -5.03 5.51
C ARG A 41 -8.39 -5.98 6.43
N PRO A 42 -8.51 -5.86 7.77
CA PRO A 42 -7.85 -6.77 8.71
C PRO A 42 -8.14 -8.25 8.46
N GLU A 43 -9.33 -8.57 7.92
CA GLU A 43 -9.77 -9.93 7.62
C GLU A 43 -9.38 -10.40 6.21
N THR A 44 -8.80 -9.53 5.38
CA THR A 44 -8.37 -9.89 4.03
C THR A 44 -7.24 -10.91 4.12
N PRO A 45 -7.39 -12.11 3.51
CA PRO A 45 -6.34 -13.12 3.53
C PRO A 45 -5.05 -12.60 2.92
N ASP A 46 -3.92 -13.06 3.45
CA ASP A 46 -2.63 -12.77 2.84
C ASP A 46 -2.52 -13.45 1.48
N ASP A 47 -2.13 -12.65 0.50
CA ASP A 47 -1.86 -13.08 -0.86
C ASP A 47 -0.42 -12.63 -1.18
N PRO A 48 0.54 -13.57 -1.28
CA PRO A 48 1.95 -13.24 -1.50
C PRO A 48 2.16 -12.37 -2.75
N VAL A 49 1.37 -12.56 -3.81
CA VAL A 49 1.47 -11.79 -5.05
C VAL A 49 1.01 -10.36 -4.82
N LYS A 50 -0.11 -10.16 -4.12
CA LYS A 50 -0.60 -8.81 -3.77
C LYS A 50 0.37 -8.09 -2.83
N ILE A 51 0.94 -8.79 -1.86
CA ILE A 51 1.93 -8.22 -0.94
C ILE A 51 3.14 -7.73 -1.72
N GLN A 52 3.67 -8.54 -2.64
CA GLN A 52 4.82 -8.15 -3.46
C GLN A 52 4.49 -6.95 -4.34
N LYS A 53 3.40 -6.99 -5.11
CA LYS A 53 3.01 -5.88 -5.99
C LYS A 53 2.73 -4.59 -5.25
N LEU A 54 2.07 -4.67 -4.10
CA LEU A 54 1.79 -3.51 -3.27
C LEU A 54 3.07 -2.89 -2.70
N ARG A 55 4.02 -3.74 -2.30
CA ARG A 55 5.34 -3.31 -1.79
C ARG A 55 6.15 -2.61 -2.88
N GLU A 56 6.24 -3.20 -4.06
CA GLU A 56 6.97 -2.64 -5.20
C GLU A 56 6.40 -1.28 -5.62
N ALA A 57 5.07 -1.19 -5.79
CA ALA A 57 4.40 0.07 -6.12
C ALA A 57 4.62 1.15 -5.06
N ALA A 58 4.55 0.79 -3.77
CA ALA A 58 4.81 1.72 -2.69
C ALA A 58 6.26 2.22 -2.67
N ARG A 59 7.24 1.35 -2.95
CA ARG A 59 8.65 1.75 -3.04
C ARG A 59 8.87 2.77 -4.16
N GLU A 60 8.27 2.52 -5.32
CA GLU A 60 8.40 3.40 -6.49
C GLU A 60 7.74 4.77 -6.26
N ILE A 61 6.50 4.78 -5.75
CA ILE A 61 5.69 6.00 -5.67
C ILE A 61 6.04 6.87 -4.47
N LEU A 62 6.37 6.24 -3.33
CA LEU A 62 6.73 6.96 -2.10
C LEU A 62 8.24 7.19 -2.00
N ASN A 63 9.03 6.64 -2.92
CA ASN A 63 10.49 6.69 -2.92
C ASN A 63 11.11 6.25 -1.58
N VAL A 64 10.63 5.11 -1.05
CA VAL A 64 11.04 4.54 0.25
C VAL A 64 11.48 3.09 0.12
N ALA A 65 12.28 2.61 1.07
CA ALA A 65 12.49 1.18 1.28
C ALA A 65 11.43 0.64 2.27
N ILE A 66 10.53 -0.22 1.80
CA ILE A 66 9.45 -0.81 2.62
C ILE A 66 9.40 -2.33 2.61
#